data_AF-C5LDJ5-F1
#
_entry.id   AF-C5LDJ5-F1
#
_cell.length_a   1.000
_cell.length_b   1.000
_cell.length_c   1.000
_cell.angle_alpha   90.00
_cell.angle_beta   90.00
_cell.angle_gamma   90.00
#
_symmetry.space_group_name_H-M   'P 1'
#
loop_
_entity.id
_entity.type
_entity.pdbx_description
1 polymer ?
#
loop_
_entity_poly.entity_id
_entity_poly.type
_entity_poly.pdbx_seq_one_letter_code
_entity_poly.pdbx_strand_id
1 'polypeptide(L)'
;MLIQKRAANKVTYPSMWANACCSHPEYNDDENTEPPSQGVVAAAYRRLEQELGIKKDELIQELHPLTRIKYSARCSGDGSDFGEAEIDYILIGFCKDQIPVVHNPEEIFESFDDCLVRITMFSRRGLSSWQR
;
A
#
# COMPACT_ATOMS: atom_id res chain seq x y z
N MET A 1 7.50 -12.77 -4.97
CA MET A 1 6.80 -11.74 -4.19
C MET A 1 7.32 -10.40 -4.66
N LEU A 2 6.44 -9.54 -5.19
CA LEU A 2 6.75 -8.17 -5.58
C LEU A 2 7.10 -7.33 -4.34
N ILE A 3 8.30 -6.76 -4.38
CA ILE A 3 8.80 -5.82 -3.38
C ILE A 3 9.17 -4.51 -4.08
N GLN A 4 8.93 -3.39 -3.39
CA GLN A 4 9.28 -2.06 -3.89
C GLN A 4 10.28 -1.40 -2.96
N LYS A 5 11.21 -0.65 -3.54
CA LYS A 5 12.03 0.33 -2.83
C LYS A 5 11.36 1.69 -2.97
N ARG A 6 10.97 2.29 -1.84
CA ARG A 6 10.31 3.60 -1.81
C ARG A 6 11.21 4.69 -2.39
N ALA A 7 10.63 5.67 -3.06
CA ALA A 7 11.35 6.84 -3.55
C ALA A 7 11.97 7.64 -2.39
N ALA A 8 13.07 8.35 -2.67
CA ALA A 8 13.84 9.08 -1.66
C ALA A 8 13.12 10.36 -1.15
N ASN A 9 12.15 10.86 -1.91
CA ASN A 9 11.30 12.01 -1.61
C ASN A 9 10.12 11.68 -0.68
N LYS A 10 9.88 10.41 -0.33
CA LYS A 10 8.78 10.00 0.54
C LYS A 10 8.97 10.56 1.94
N VAL A 11 7.89 11.11 2.51
CA VAL A 11 7.89 11.70 3.86
C VAL A 11 8.19 10.66 4.94
N THR A 12 7.57 9.47 4.85
CA THR A 12 7.84 8.36 5.76
C THR A 12 8.68 7.28 5.09
N TYR A 13 9.71 6.81 5.79
CA TYR A 13 10.57 5.69 5.38
C TYR A 13 11.13 5.81 3.95
N PRO A 14 11.85 6.92 3.62
CA PRO A 14 12.43 7.08 2.28
C PRO A 14 13.49 6.01 2.00
N SER A 15 13.59 5.57 0.73
CA SER A 15 14.58 4.58 0.27
C SER A 15 14.52 3.18 0.92
N MET A 16 13.50 2.89 1.72
CA MET A 16 13.30 1.59 2.37
C MET A 16 12.64 0.59 1.43
N TRP A 17 13.04 -0.69 1.55
CA TRP A 17 12.36 -1.80 0.89
C TRP A 17 11.09 -2.19 1.67
N ALA A 18 9.99 -2.36 0.96
CA ALA A 18 8.68 -2.71 1.49
C ALA A 18 7.97 -3.73 0.59
N ASN A 19 6.80 -4.21 1.02
CA ASN A 19 5.92 -5.01 0.17
C ASN A 19 5.40 -4.19 -1.03
N ALA A 20 4.74 -4.86 -1.97
CA ALA A 20 4.37 -4.30 -3.26
C ALA A 20 3.71 -2.91 -3.22
N CYS A 21 2.73 -2.67 -2.35
CA CYS A 21 2.07 -1.37 -2.25
C CYS A 21 1.53 -1.15 -0.82
N CYS A 22 1.70 0.08 -0.31
CA CYS A 22 1.30 0.49 1.04
C CYS A 22 0.64 1.87 1.00
N SER A 23 -0.64 1.98 1.35
CA SER A 23 -1.37 3.26 1.29
C SER A 23 -2.67 3.26 2.10
N HIS A 24 -3.44 4.34 2.05
CA HIS A 24 -4.68 4.53 2.81
C HIS A 24 -5.91 4.58 1.87
N PRO A 25 -7.06 4.03 2.29
CA PRO A 25 -8.34 4.39 1.71
C PRO A 25 -8.63 5.88 1.92
N GLU A 26 -9.11 6.52 0.87
CA GLU A 26 -9.57 7.89 0.90
C GLU A 26 -10.92 8.02 1.59
N TYR A 27 -11.19 9.22 2.12
CA TYR A 27 -12.49 9.53 2.71
C TYR A 27 -13.49 9.93 1.62
N ASN A 28 -13.94 8.94 0.85
CA ASN A 28 -14.94 9.09 -0.22
C ASN A 28 -15.92 7.90 -0.20
N ASP A 29 -17.02 7.98 -0.95
CA ASP A 29 -18.08 6.96 -0.91
C ASP A 29 -17.63 5.60 -1.45
N ASP A 30 -16.62 5.56 -2.32
CA ASP A 30 -16.11 4.34 -2.95
C ASP A 30 -15.12 3.57 -2.04
N GLU A 31 -14.39 4.28 -1.16
CA GLU A 31 -13.33 3.73 -0.32
C GLU A 31 -13.67 3.72 1.17
N ASN A 32 -14.70 4.46 1.58
CA ASN A 32 -15.24 4.48 2.95
C ASN A 32 -16.53 3.65 3.05
N THR A 33 -16.46 2.38 2.65
CA THR A 33 -17.61 1.48 2.55
C THR A 33 -17.93 0.74 3.86
N GLU A 34 -19.10 0.10 3.90
CA GLU A 34 -19.45 -0.92 4.89
C GLU A 34 -19.83 -2.25 4.21
N PRO A 35 -19.09 -3.35 4.43
CA PRO A 35 -17.94 -3.48 5.34
C PRO A 35 -16.69 -2.74 4.82
N PRO A 36 -15.76 -2.29 5.70
CA PRO A 36 -14.59 -1.50 5.28
C PRO A 36 -13.63 -2.26 4.35
N SER A 37 -13.68 -3.59 4.35
CA SER A 37 -12.83 -4.42 3.49
C SER A 37 -13.07 -4.18 1.99
N GLN A 38 -14.27 -3.75 1.60
CA GLN A 38 -14.56 -3.46 0.18
C GLN A 38 -13.85 -2.19 -0.28
N GLY A 39 -13.96 -1.10 0.48
CA GLY A 39 -13.30 0.16 0.18
C GLY A 39 -11.78 0.08 0.27
N VAL A 40 -11.27 -0.75 1.18
CA VAL A 40 -9.83 -1.10 1.26
C VAL A 40 -9.34 -1.79 -0.02
N VAL A 41 -10.13 -2.69 -0.60
CA VAL A 41 -9.79 -3.34 -1.89
C VAL A 41 -9.86 -2.34 -3.05
N ALA A 42 -10.84 -1.43 -3.05
CA ALA A 42 -10.92 -0.36 -4.05
C ALA A 42 -9.68 0.56 -3.99
N ALA A 43 -9.30 0.99 -2.78
CA ALA A 43 -8.08 1.78 -2.54
C ALA A 43 -6.83 1.06 -3.04
N ALA A 44 -6.75 -0.26 -2.82
CA ALA A 44 -5.63 -1.06 -3.27
C ALA A 44 -5.49 -1.07 -4.79
N TYR A 45 -6.58 -1.24 -5.54
CA TYR A 45 -6.51 -1.19 -7.02
C TYR A 45 -6.06 0.18 -7.51
N ARG A 46 -6.60 1.26 -6.94
CA ARG A 46 -6.20 2.63 -7.30
C ARG A 46 -4.71 2.85 -7.06
N ARG A 47 -4.19 2.41 -5.91
CA ARG A 47 -2.79 2.63 -5.53
C ARG A 47 -1.82 1.72 -6.28
N LEU A 48 -2.21 0.49 -6.58
CA LEU A 48 -1.45 -0.37 -7.49
C LEU A 48 -1.25 0.27 -8.86
N GLU A 49 -2.32 0.83 -9.44
CA GLU A 49 -2.22 1.48 -10.74
C GLU A 49 -1.39 2.77 -10.66
N GLN A 50 -1.54 3.57 -9.59
CA GLN A 50 -0.80 4.82 -9.40
C GLN A 50 0.69 4.63 -9.10
N GLU A 51 1.05 3.61 -8.31
CA GLU A 51 2.43 3.37 -7.87
C GLU A 51 3.19 2.45 -8.83
N LEU A 52 2.56 1.36 -9.28
CA LEU A 52 3.20 0.27 -10.04
C LEU A 52 2.68 0.13 -11.47
N GLY A 53 1.63 0.87 -11.85
CA GLY A 53 0.99 0.73 -13.17
C GLY A 53 0.13 -0.53 -13.32
N ILE A 54 -0.03 -1.33 -12.27
CA ILE A 54 -0.72 -2.63 -12.33
C ILE A 54 -2.23 -2.41 -12.31
N LYS A 55 -2.90 -2.86 -13.36
CA LYS A 55 -4.37 -2.73 -13.49
C LYS A 55 -5.09 -3.93 -12.91
N LYS A 56 -6.35 -3.73 -12.51
CA LYS A 56 -7.21 -4.81 -11.99
C LYS A 56 -7.26 -6.03 -12.92
N ASP A 57 -7.34 -5.82 -14.23
CA ASP A 57 -7.46 -6.90 -15.23
C ASP A 57 -6.16 -7.71 -15.43
N GLU A 58 -5.04 -7.27 -14.87
CA GLU A 58 -3.76 -7.98 -14.92
C GLU A 58 -3.61 -8.99 -13.78
N LEU A 59 -4.48 -8.90 -12.76
CA LEU A 59 -4.56 -9.88 -11.70
C LEU A 59 -5.36 -11.10 -12.15
N ILE A 60 -4.96 -12.29 -11.68
CA ILE A 60 -5.64 -13.56 -11.98
C ILE A 60 -6.99 -13.64 -11.23
N GLN A 61 -7.09 -12.94 -10.10
CA GLN A 61 -8.26 -12.91 -9.24
C GLN A 61 -8.32 -11.59 -8.48
N GLU A 62 -9.46 -11.32 -7.86
CA GLU A 62 -9.58 -10.16 -6.99
C GLU A 62 -8.65 -10.24 -5.77
N LEU A 63 -8.18 -9.07 -5.33
CA LEU A 63 -7.41 -8.93 -4.10
C LEU A 63 -8.20 -9.48 -2.92
N HIS A 64 -7.58 -10.38 -2.16
CA HIS A 64 -8.23 -11.05 -1.05
C HIS A 64 -7.77 -10.46 0.29
N PRO A 65 -8.68 -9.89 1.10
CA PRO A 65 -8.36 -9.45 2.45
C PRO A 65 -8.15 -10.67 3.37
N LEU A 66 -6.95 -10.78 3.96
CA LEU A 66 -6.61 -11.88 4.87
C LEU A 66 -6.90 -11.55 6.32
N THR A 67 -6.34 -10.45 6.82
CA THR A 67 -6.38 -10.10 8.24
C THR A 67 -6.06 -8.62 8.44
N ARG A 68 -6.12 -8.18 9.71
CA ARG A 68 -5.73 -6.84 10.12
C ARG A 68 -4.63 -6.88 11.18
N ILE A 69 -3.67 -5.97 11.08
CA ILE A 69 -2.62 -5.77 12.07
C ILE A 69 -2.72 -4.35 12.60
N LYS A 70 -2.71 -4.18 13.93
CA LYS A 70 -2.56 -2.86 14.54
C LYS A 70 -1.10 -2.66 14.90
N TYR A 71 -0.48 -1.58 14.43
CA TYR A 71 0.90 -1.28 14.74
C TYR A 71 1.13 0.24 14.92
N SER A 72 2.30 0.58 15.48
CA SER A 72 2.83 1.93 15.45
C SER A 72 4.35 1.87 15.34
N ALA A 73 4.91 2.73 14.49
CA ALA A 73 6.32 2.80 14.20
C ALA A 73 6.73 4.26 13.97
N ARG A 74 7.90 4.65 14.45
CA ARG A 74 8.49 5.97 14.17
C ARG A 74 9.44 5.87 12.97
N CYS A 75 9.47 6.90 12.13
CA CYS A 75 10.57 7.09 11.19
C CYS A 75 11.83 7.37 12.03
N SER A 76 12.77 6.44 12.03
CA SER A 76 14.01 6.57 12.80
C SER A 76 15.17 6.75 11.83
N GLY A 77 16.03 7.73 12.12
CA GLY A 77 17.28 7.95 11.36
C GLY A 77 17.27 9.10 10.36
N ASP A 78 16.16 9.81 10.15
CA ASP A 78 16.08 11.00 9.27
C ASP A 78 15.96 12.33 10.04
N GLY A 79 15.86 12.28 11.38
CA GLY A 79 15.70 13.45 12.24
C GLY A 79 14.29 14.06 12.24
N SER A 80 13.31 13.40 11.63
CA SER A 80 11.92 13.84 11.59
C SER A 80 11.09 13.28 12.75
N ASP A 81 9.99 13.97 13.09
CA ASP A 81 9.00 13.49 14.06
C ASP A 81 7.90 12.63 13.40
N PHE A 82 8.07 12.24 12.14
CA PHE A 82 7.08 11.47 11.41
C PHE A 82 7.04 10.00 11.87
N GLY A 83 5.87 9.39 11.72
CA GLY A 83 5.63 8.00 12.05
C GLY A 83 4.28 7.52 11.57
N GLU A 84 4.04 6.22 11.75
CA GLU A 84 2.80 5.54 11.41
C GLU A 84 2.17 4.97 12.69
N ALA A 85 0.85 5.01 12.75
CA ALA A 85 0.02 4.37 13.76
C ALA A 85 -1.27 3.98 13.07
N GLU A 86 -1.51 2.68 12.88
CA GLU A 86 -2.46 2.22 11.86
C GLU A 86 -3.15 0.90 12.23
N ILE A 87 -4.35 0.72 11.69
CA ILE A 87 -4.99 -0.59 11.54
C ILE A 87 -4.86 -0.97 10.07
N ASP A 88 -4.00 -1.94 9.83
CA ASP A 88 -3.49 -2.28 8.53
C ASP A 88 -4.13 -3.56 8.00
N TYR A 89 -4.74 -3.48 6.82
CA TYR A 89 -5.36 -4.60 6.13
C TYR A 89 -4.33 -5.27 5.22
N ILE A 90 -4.08 -6.54 5.48
CA ILE A 90 -3.25 -7.37 4.61
C ILE A 90 -4.12 -7.91 3.49
N LEU A 91 -3.78 -7.55 2.26
CA LEU A 91 -4.36 -8.07 1.04
C LEU A 91 -3.33 -8.91 0.27
N ILE A 92 -3.80 -9.95 -0.41
CA ILE A 92 -2.98 -10.74 -1.33
C ILE A 92 -3.61 -10.78 -2.72
N GLY A 93 -2.76 -10.72 -3.74
CA GLY A 93 -3.13 -10.85 -5.15
C GLY A 93 -2.11 -11.68 -5.90
N PHE A 94 -2.58 -12.31 -6.97
CA PHE A 94 -1.73 -13.05 -7.90
C PHE A 94 -1.81 -12.39 -9.27
N CYS A 95 -0.65 -12.12 -9.82
CA CYS A 95 -0.49 -11.49 -11.12
C CYS A 95 -0.39 -12.55 -12.21
N LYS A 96 -0.84 -12.22 -13.43
CA LYS A 96 -0.48 -12.99 -14.62
C LYS A 96 1.05 -13.00 -14.78
N ASP A 97 1.59 -14.02 -15.42
CA ASP A 97 3.03 -14.08 -15.67
C ASP A 97 3.45 -12.89 -16.56
N GLN A 98 4.59 -12.26 -16.25
CA GLN A 98 5.20 -11.18 -17.03
C GLN A 98 4.35 -9.90 -17.16
N ILE A 99 3.88 -9.34 -16.05
CA ILE A 99 3.25 -8.01 -16.08
C ILE A 99 4.33 -6.94 -16.29
N PRO A 100 4.13 -6.00 -17.23
CA PRO A 100 4.99 -4.83 -17.33
C PRO A 100 4.75 -3.90 -16.13
N VAL A 101 5.59 -4.03 -15.09
CA VAL A 101 5.58 -3.08 -13.97
C VAL A 101 6.15 -1.74 -14.44
N VAL A 102 5.30 -0.72 -14.47
CA VAL A 102 5.69 0.66 -14.83
C VAL A 102 5.55 1.50 -13.58
N HIS A 103 6.64 1.58 -12.82
CA HIS A 103 6.62 2.28 -11.55
C HIS A 103 6.65 3.81 -11.73
N ASN A 104 5.92 4.51 -10.86
CA ASN A 104 6.00 5.96 -10.76
C ASN A 104 7.27 6.37 -9.98
N PRO A 105 8.23 7.10 -10.59
CA PRO A 105 9.51 7.42 -9.94
C PRO A 105 9.38 8.32 -8.71
N GLU A 106 8.27 9.05 -8.55
CA GLU A 106 7.99 9.85 -7.36
C GLU A 106 7.52 9.01 -6.16
N GLU A 107 7.15 7.75 -6.40
CA GLU A 107 6.64 6.83 -5.38
C GLU A 107 7.61 5.67 -5.12
N ILE A 108 8.21 5.15 -6.19
CA ILE A 108 9.04 3.94 -6.20
C ILE A 108 10.35 4.22 -6.93
N PHE A 109 11.46 3.86 -6.29
CA PHE A 109 12.80 3.92 -6.87
C PHE A 109 13.15 2.67 -7.71
N GLU A 110 12.75 1.49 -7.24
CA GLU A 110 13.04 0.19 -7.88
C GLU A 110 12.05 -0.87 -7.39
N SER A 111 11.78 -1.89 -8.20
CA SER A 111 10.96 -3.05 -7.82
C SER A 111 11.62 -4.37 -8.26
N PHE A 112 11.39 -5.44 -7.51
CA PHE A 112 11.85 -6.79 -7.86
C PHE A 112 10.66 -7.75 -7.99
N ASP A 113 10.60 -8.47 -9.10
CA ASP A 113 9.43 -9.26 -9.50
C ASP A 113 9.55 -10.75 -9.18
N ASP A 114 8.48 -11.27 -8.59
CA ASP A 114 8.09 -12.68 -8.59
C ASP A 114 6.58 -12.72 -8.28
N CYS A 115 5.78 -13.55 -8.97
CA CYS A 115 4.34 -13.39 -9.30
C CYS A 115 3.31 -13.12 -8.16
N LEU A 116 3.75 -13.10 -6.90
CA LEU A 116 2.93 -12.81 -5.72
C LEU A 116 2.95 -11.31 -5.36
N VAL A 117 1.79 -10.65 -5.30
CA VAL A 117 1.68 -9.25 -4.87
C VAL A 117 1.05 -9.21 -3.48
N ARG A 118 1.80 -8.70 -2.49
CA ARG A 118 1.29 -8.42 -1.15
C ARG A 118 1.06 -6.92 -0.99
N ILE A 119 -0.17 -6.56 -0.67
CA ILE A 119 -0.61 -5.17 -0.56
C ILE A 119 -1.11 -4.94 0.86
N THR A 120 -0.80 -3.76 1.36
CA THR A 120 -0.98 -3.39 2.75
C THR A 120 -1.75 -2.08 2.74
N MET A 121 -2.99 -2.08 3.22
CA MET A 121 -3.89 -0.94 3.12
C MET A 121 -4.36 -0.48 4.49
N PHE A 122 -4.11 0.76 4.81
CA PHE A 122 -4.19 1.29 6.16
C PHE A 122 -5.50 2.04 6.40
N SER A 123 -6.34 1.58 7.33
CA SER A 123 -7.52 2.34 7.75
C SER A 123 -7.20 3.29 8.91
N ARG A 124 -7.57 4.57 8.76
CA ARG A 124 -7.42 5.61 9.81
C ARG A 124 -8.54 5.63 10.86
N ARG A 125 -9.52 4.71 10.81
CA ARG A 125 -10.62 4.70 11.78
C ARG A 125 -10.09 4.34 13.18
N GLY A 126 -9.88 5.34 14.04
CA GLY A 126 -9.63 5.16 15.47
C GLY A 126 -8.45 5.92 16.08
N LEU A 127 -7.80 6.84 15.36
CA LEU A 127 -6.72 7.66 15.94
C LEU A 127 -7.15 9.13 15.99
N SER A 128 -7.87 9.48 17.05
CA SER A 128 -7.89 10.86 17.51
C SER A 128 -6.48 11.22 18.00
N SER A 129 -5.97 12.35 17.49
CA SER A 129 -4.74 13.02 17.87
C SER A 129 -3.44 12.24 17.63
N TRP A 130 -2.80 12.46 16.48
CA TRP A 130 -1.39 12.90 16.35
C TRP A 130 -1.21 13.43 14.91
N GLN A 131 -1.69 14.65 14.70
CA GLN A 131 -1.19 15.53 13.64
C GLN A 131 -0.43 16.64 14.35
N ARG A 132 0.88 16.43 14.51
CA ARG A 132 1.89 17.48 14.59
C ARG A 132 3.26 16.83 14.56
#